data_AF-A0A3C1AZU1-F1
#
_entry.id   AF-A0A3C1AZU1-F1
#
_cell.length_a   1.000
_cell.length_b   1.000
_cell.length_c   1.000
_cell.angle_alpha   90.00
_cell.angle_beta   90.00
_cell.angle_gamma   90.00
#
_symmetry.space_group_name_H-M   'P 1'
#
loop_
_entity.id
_entity.type
_entity.pdbx_description
1 polymer ?
#
loop_
_entity_poly.entity_id
_entity_poly.type
_entity_poly.pdbx_seq_one_letter_code
_entity_poly.pdbx_strand_id
1 'polypeptide(L)'
;MKRFLSILMILAMVVTLAACAQTPTTTAPTTTQAPTTTQTPTTTTEPEPTYDFGGMTVRLAWGWAPRFTEPGEDKDRFDARVAEVEEKLNIKFEWVQVDAGEFWDNMVTNTLAGKSPGTVNFTFPWVFPDWVKAGLPADINIVAKRVGLDMSDKSWDPLARIAGTYDDKLYCFDKFALEVNGGFIFNKRLIEEAGLVSPYEHVKNGTWNWDTLKDYAKKLTKVGADGATTQWGLTAMNQQTLADLLILSNGADLVDTSSGTPK
;
A
#
# COMPACT_ATOMS: atom_id res chain seq x y z
N MET A 1 -34.60 35.68 -35.83
CA MET A 1 -34.05 36.36 -34.63
C MET A 1 -33.45 35.44 -33.55
N LYS A 2 -33.23 34.13 -33.80
CA LYS A 2 -32.45 33.24 -32.90
C LYS A 2 -31.20 32.62 -33.55
N ARG A 3 -30.82 33.08 -34.75
CA ARG A 3 -29.64 32.60 -35.51
C ARG A 3 -28.57 33.67 -35.77
N PHE A 4 -28.78 34.89 -35.27
CA PHE A 4 -27.81 35.99 -35.35
C PHE A 4 -27.20 36.36 -33.99
N LEU A 5 -27.62 35.70 -32.90
CA LEU A 5 -27.08 35.91 -31.55
C LEU A 5 -26.00 34.88 -31.15
N SER A 6 -25.88 33.77 -31.88
CA SER A 6 -24.94 32.68 -31.56
C SER A 6 -23.59 32.76 -32.30
N ILE A 7 -23.44 33.70 -33.23
CA ILE A 7 -22.16 33.93 -33.95
C ILE A 7 -21.35 35.06 -33.29
N LEU A 8 -21.99 35.90 -32.45
CA LEU A 8 -21.34 37.00 -31.73
C LEU A 8 -20.71 36.57 -30.38
N MET A 9 -20.93 35.31 -29.95
CA MET A 9 -20.45 34.79 -28.65
C MET A 9 -19.32 33.76 -28.78
N ILE A 10 -18.86 33.48 -30.00
CA ILE A 10 -17.72 32.58 -30.30
C ILE A 10 -16.53 33.37 -30.89
N LEU A 11 -16.72 34.64 -31.24
CA LEU A 11 -15.66 35.54 -31.73
C LEU A 11 -15.12 36.51 -30.65
N ALA A 12 -15.34 36.22 -29.37
CA ALA A 12 -14.92 37.06 -28.24
C ALA A 12 -14.00 36.35 -27.23
N MET A 13 -13.39 35.21 -27.60
CA MET A 13 -12.47 34.49 -26.72
C MET A 13 -11.23 33.96 -27.44
N VAL A 14 -10.80 34.63 -28.51
CA VAL A 14 -9.48 34.44 -29.16
C VAL A 14 -8.92 35.80 -29.57
N VAL A 15 -8.69 36.73 -28.63
CA VAL A 15 -7.72 37.84 -28.76
C VAL A 15 -7.38 38.37 -27.36
N THR A 16 -6.42 37.78 -26.65
CA THR A 16 -5.59 38.47 -25.65
C THR A 16 -4.23 37.78 -25.53
N LEU A 17 -3.40 37.94 -26.56
CA LEU A 17 -1.96 37.68 -26.55
C LEU A 17 -1.27 38.93 -27.10
N ALA A 18 -1.12 39.94 -26.24
CA ALA A 18 -0.25 41.10 -26.45
C ALA A 18 -0.11 41.84 -25.10
N ALA A 19 0.55 41.22 -24.12
CA ALA A 19 1.09 41.95 -22.98
C ALA A 19 2.56 42.25 -23.27
N CYS A 20 2.88 43.55 -23.28
CA CYS A 20 4.19 44.09 -23.61
C CYS A 20 5.33 43.44 -22.82
N ALA A 21 6.36 43.04 -23.54
CA ALA A 21 7.68 42.76 -22.98
C ALA A 21 8.28 44.06 -22.40
N GLN A 22 8.61 44.04 -21.10
CA GLN A 22 9.57 44.96 -20.51
C GLN A 22 10.85 44.18 -20.22
N THR A 23 11.93 44.60 -20.86
CA THR A 23 13.29 44.10 -20.64
C THR A 23 13.78 44.58 -19.28
N PRO A 24 14.28 43.72 -18.37
CA PRO A 24 14.91 44.18 -17.14
C PRO A 24 16.32 44.68 -17.44
N THR A 25 16.54 45.96 -17.17
CA THR A 25 17.87 46.58 -17.11
C THR A 25 18.63 46.06 -15.89
N THR A 26 19.85 45.58 -16.12
CA THR A 26 20.86 45.27 -15.11
C THR A 26 21.04 46.43 -14.13
N THR A 27 20.83 46.16 -12.83
CA THR A 27 21.38 46.98 -11.75
C THR A 27 21.81 46.04 -10.64
N ALA A 28 23.11 45.98 -10.40
CA ALA A 28 23.70 45.22 -9.30
C ALA A 28 23.36 45.88 -7.96
N PRO A 29 22.89 45.14 -6.93
CA PRO A 29 22.85 45.65 -5.58
C PRO A 29 24.17 45.37 -4.86
N THR A 30 24.77 46.46 -4.38
CA THR A 30 25.89 46.50 -3.44
C THR A 30 25.58 45.79 -2.14
N THR A 31 26.48 44.90 -1.73
CA THR A 31 26.50 44.19 -0.45
C THR A 31 26.52 45.17 0.73
N THR A 32 25.48 45.15 1.55
CA THR A 32 25.51 45.69 2.92
C THR A 32 25.59 44.50 3.88
N GLN A 33 26.70 44.38 4.61
CA GLN A 33 26.86 43.39 5.67
C GLN A 33 26.07 43.82 6.91
N ALA A 34 25.32 42.88 7.48
CA ALA A 34 24.80 42.91 8.85
C ALA A 34 25.20 41.58 9.54
N PRO A 35 25.41 41.59 10.87
CA PRO A 35 26.39 40.71 11.52
C PRO A 35 25.90 39.27 11.72
N THR A 36 26.80 38.33 11.49
CA THR A 36 26.66 36.91 11.80
C THR A 36 26.52 36.69 13.30
N THR A 37 25.32 36.35 13.76
CA THR A 37 25.15 35.67 15.05
C THR A 37 25.07 34.18 14.77
N THR A 38 26.16 33.46 15.01
CA THR A 38 26.19 31.99 14.99
C THR A 38 25.38 31.49 16.19
N GLN A 39 24.12 31.13 15.98
CA GLN A 39 23.40 30.23 16.87
C GLN A 39 23.59 28.82 16.34
N THR A 40 24.48 28.07 16.99
CA THR A 40 24.52 26.61 16.90
C THR A 40 23.16 26.08 17.34
N PRO A 41 22.42 25.30 16.53
CA PRO A 41 21.30 24.55 17.04
C PRO A 41 21.89 23.47 17.95
N THR A 42 21.74 23.65 19.26
CA THR A 42 21.91 22.55 20.20
C THR A 42 20.74 21.61 19.94
N THR A 43 20.94 20.61 19.09
CA THR A 43 20.10 19.42 19.07
C THR A 43 20.32 18.74 20.41
N THR A 44 19.50 19.08 21.40
CA THR A 44 19.30 18.24 22.57
C THR A 44 18.73 16.94 22.04
N THR A 45 19.58 15.95 21.80
CA THR A 45 19.15 14.56 21.63
C THR A 45 18.54 14.16 22.96
N GLU A 46 17.21 14.24 23.04
CA GLU A 46 16.45 13.63 24.12
C GLU A 46 16.85 12.15 24.19
N PRO A 47 17.23 11.62 25.38
CA PRO A 47 17.61 10.22 25.48
C PRO A 47 16.42 9.37 25.06
N GLU A 48 16.63 8.52 24.06
CA GLU A 48 15.66 7.52 23.62
C GLU A 48 15.13 6.77 24.86
N PRO A 49 13.80 6.69 25.07
CA PRO A 49 13.25 6.01 26.22
C PRO A 49 13.70 4.54 26.22
N THR A 50 14.33 4.12 27.32
CA THR A 50 14.72 2.73 27.54
C THR A 50 13.54 1.97 28.13
N TYR A 51 13.11 0.90 27.46
CA TYR A 51 12.02 0.03 27.93
C TYR A 51 12.59 -1.31 28.40
N ASP A 52 12.05 -1.83 29.51
CA ASP A 52 12.30 -3.18 30.01
C ASP A 52 10.94 -3.82 30.31
N PHE A 53 10.62 -4.89 29.60
CA PHE A 53 9.36 -5.62 29.73
C PHE A 53 9.47 -6.91 30.55
N GLY A 54 10.55 -7.09 31.32
CA GLY A 54 10.67 -8.13 32.34
C GLY A 54 10.68 -9.56 31.80
N GLY A 55 11.18 -9.78 30.59
CA GLY A 55 11.22 -11.08 29.92
C GLY A 55 9.89 -11.51 29.30
N MET A 56 8.97 -10.56 29.05
CA MET A 56 7.66 -10.85 28.45
C MET A 56 7.79 -11.59 27.11
N THR A 57 7.00 -12.65 26.92
CA THR A 57 6.85 -13.29 25.60
C THR A 57 5.83 -12.54 24.74
N VAL A 58 6.27 -12.06 23.58
CA VAL A 58 5.44 -11.46 22.53
C VAL A 58 5.17 -12.53 21.47
N ARG A 59 3.93 -13.05 21.46
CA ARG A 59 3.48 -14.03 20.46
C ARG A 59 3.03 -13.32 19.19
N LEU A 60 3.66 -13.64 18.07
CA LEU A 60 3.32 -13.13 16.74
C LEU A 60 2.61 -14.25 15.96
N ALA A 61 1.29 -14.13 15.80
CA ALA A 61 0.51 -15.13 15.08
C ALA A 61 0.38 -14.77 13.59
N TRP A 62 0.76 -15.71 12.71
CA TRP A 62 0.82 -15.51 11.26
C TRP A 62 0.39 -16.79 10.53
N GLY A 63 -0.30 -16.67 9.39
CA GLY A 63 -0.85 -17.81 8.62
C GLY A 63 0.17 -18.66 7.83
N TRP A 64 1.46 -18.35 7.96
CA TRP A 64 2.56 -18.81 7.13
C TRP A 64 3.81 -18.92 7.99
N ALA A 65 4.79 -19.72 7.53
CA ALA A 65 6.09 -19.78 8.17
C ALA A 65 6.79 -18.39 8.18
N PRO A 66 7.71 -18.13 9.12
CA PRO A 66 8.50 -16.90 9.13
C PRO A 66 9.17 -16.63 7.77
N ARG A 67 9.27 -15.35 7.38
CA ARG A 67 9.73 -14.93 6.03
C ARG A 67 11.13 -15.47 5.65
N PHE A 68 11.99 -15.74 6.63
CA PHE A 68 13.36 -16.23 6.42
C PHE A 68 13.58 -17.57 7.13
N THR A 69 13.17 -18.67 6.49
CA THR A 69 13.38 -20.04 7.00
C THR A 69 14.67 -20.68 6.49
N GLU A 70 15.12 -20.30 5.30
CA GLU A 70 16.32 -20.87 4.67
C GLU A 70 17.61 -20.19 5.18
N PRO A 71 18.71 -20.95 5.38
CA PRO A 71 20.00 -20.37 5.72
C PRO A 71 20.49 -19.37 4.67
N GLY A 72 21.05 -18.24 5.11
CA GLY A 72 21.60 -17.21 4.23
C GLY A 72 21.69 -15.86 4.91
N GLU A 73 22.28 -14.88 4.21
CA GLU A 73 22.55 -13.54 4.75
C GLU A 73 21.28 -12.84 5.27
N ASP A 74 20.15 -12.99 4.59
CA ASP A 74 18.89 -12.39 5.01
C ASP A 74 18.37 -12.99 6.33
N LYS A 75 18.52 -14.31 6.50
CA LYS A 75 18.18 -15.00 7.76
C LYS A 75 19.10 -14.55 8.90
N ASP A 76 20.40 -14.48 8.66
CA ASP A 76 21.36 -14.05 9.67
C ASP A 76 21.08 -12.61 10.14
N ARG A 77 20.77 -11.71 9.19
CA ARG A 77 20.37 -10.32 9.48
C ARG A 77 19.07 -10.26 10.28
N PHE A 78 18.09 -11.08 9.93
CA PHE A 78 16.81 -11.14 10.65
C PHE A 78 17.01 -11.66 12.09
N ASP A 79 17.71 -12.77 12.26
CA ASP A 79 17.96 -13.36 13.59
C ASP A 79 18.78 -12.40 14.47
N ALA A 80 19.78 -11.72 13.92
CA ALA A 80 20.55 -10.69 14.64
C ALA A 80 19.66 -9.53 15.09
N ARG A 81 18.75 -9.05 14.22
CA ARG A 81 17.81 -7.99 14.56
C ARG A 81 16.81 -8.42 15.64
N VAL A 82 16.33 -9.66 15.57
CA VAL A 82 15.47 -10.25 16.61
C VAL A 82 16.20 -10.29 17.95
N ALA A 83 17.43 -10.81 17.99
CA ALA A 83 18.23 -10.88 19.21
C ALA A 83 18.50 -9.50 19.82
N GLU A 84 18.83 -8.51 19.00
CA GLU A 84 19.03 -7.12 19.43
C GLU A 84 17.77 -6.56 20.09
N VAL A 85 16.59 -6.79 19.51
CA VAL A 85 15.31 -6.29 20.05
C VAL A 85 14.93 -7.03 21.34
N GLU A 86 15.12 -8.37 21.39
CA GLU A 86 14.88 -9.17 22.59
C GLU A 86 15.74 -8.70 23.77
N GLU A 87 17.03 -8.45 23.53
CA GLU A 87 17.95 -7.95 24.56
C GLU A 87 17.60 -6.51 24.98
N LYS A 88 17.42 -5.62 24.01
CA LYS A 88 17.17 -4.19 24.26
C LYS A 88 15.88 -3.95 25.05
N LEU A 89 14.84 -4.73 24.78
CA LEU A 89 13.51 -4.57 25.39
C LEU A 89 13.26 -5.55 26.54
N ASN A 90 14.17 -6.49 26.79
CA ASN A 90 14.00 -7.62 27.70
C ASN A 90 12.68 -8.37 27.41
N ILE A 91 12.54 -8.89 26.18
CA ILE A 91 11.40 -9.68 25.71
C ILE A 91 11.86 -10.98 25.06
N LYS A 92 10.90 -11.87 24.79
CA LYS A 92 11.06 -13.03 23.91
C LYS A 92 10.02 -13.01 22.81
N PHE A 93 10.42 -13.21 21.56
CA PHE A 93 9.47 -13.41 20.49
C PHE A 93 9.13 -14.90 20.35
N GLU A 94 7.87 -15.18 20.06
CA GLU A 94 7.39 -16.51 19.72
C GLU A 94 6.53 -16.40 18.44
N TRP A 95 6.91 -17.12 17.39
CA TRP A 95 6.22 -17.10 16.11
C TRP A 95 5.24 -18.26 16.08
N VAL A 96 3.96 -17.91 16.08
CA VAL A 96 2.87 -18.87 16.11
C VAL A 96 2.31 -18.99 14.71
N GLN A 97 2.66 -20.08 14.02
CA GLN A 97 2.02 -20.39 12.75
C GLN A 97 0.61 -20.91 13.02
N VAL A 98 -0.38 -20.29 12.40
CA VAL A 98 -1.79 -20.68 12.49
C VAL A 98 -2.30 -21.14 11.13
N ASP A 99 -3.30 -22.04 11.11
CA ASP A 99 -4.01 -22.33 9.86
C ASP A 99 -4.81 -21.09 9.47
N ALA A 100 -4.45 -20.49 8.33
CA ALA A 100 -4.94 -19.17 7.96
C ALA A 100 -6.49 -19.14 7.85
N GLY A 101 -7.11 -20.20 7.33
CA GLY A 101 -8.55 -20.29 7.20
C GLY A 101 -9.26 -20.42 8.55
N GLU A 102 -8.91 -21.44 9.34
CA GLU A 102 -9.56 -21.71 10.62
C GLU A 102 -9.33 -20.59 11.64
N PHE A 103 -8.14 -19.99 11.63
CA PHE A 103 -7.78 -18.87 12.47
C PHE A 103 -8.69 -17.67 12.23
N TRP A 104 -8.78 -17.17 11.00
CA TRP A 104 -9.51 -15.94 10.72
C TRP A 104 -11.02 -16.08 11.00
N ASP A 105 -11.60 -17.24 10.70
CA ASP A 105 -13.02 -17.49 10.90
C ASP A 105 -13.41 -17.58 12.39
N ASN A 106 -12.50 -18.06 13.26
CA ASN A 106 -12.81 -18.34 14.67
C ASN A 106 -12.17 -17.36 15.66
N MET A 107 -11.51 -16.29 15.20
CA MET A 107 -10.69 -15.43 16.04
C MET A 107 -11.45 -14.76 17.20
N VAL A 108 -12.68 -14.33 16.96
CA VAL A 108 -13.52 -13.74 18.02
C VAL A 108 -13.81 -14.74 19.12
N THR A 109 -14.32 -15.92 18.76
CA THR A 109 -14.63 -17.00 19.71
C THR A 109 -13.39 -17.46 20.48
N ASN A 110 -12.26 -17.65 19.78
CA ASN A 110 -11.01 -18.08 20.39
C ASN A 110 -10.48 -17.05 21.38
N THR A 111 -10.50 -15.77 21.02
CA THR A 111 -10.00 -14.69 21.89
C THR A 111 -10.86 -14.54 23.15
N LEU A 112 -12.20 -14.56 23.00
CA LEU A 112 -13.12 -14.49 24.15
C LEU A 112 -12.99 -15.71 25.09
N ALA A 113 -12.59 -16.86 24.56
CA ALA A 113 -12.27 -18.06 25.34
C ALA A 113 -10.86 -18.06 25.95
N GLY A 114 -10.09 -16.96 25.81
CA GLY A 114 -8.71 -16.86 26.30
C GLY A 114 -7.68 -17.64 25.47
N LYS A 115 -8.05 -18.03 24.25
CA LYS A 115 -7.24 -18.86 23.32
C LYS A 115 -6.73 -18.07 22.12
N SER A 116 -6.51 -16.76 22.25
CA SER A 116 -5.85 -15.98 21.19
C SER A 116 -4.47 -16.59 20.88
N PRO A 117 -4.14 -16.85 19.61
CA PRO A 117 -2.87 -17.47 19.27
C PRO A 117 -1.71 -16.49 19.38
N GLY A 118 -1.95 -15.19 19.17
CA GLY A 118 -0.94 -14.14 19.27
C GLY A 118 -1.29 -13.02 20.26
N THR A 119 -0.26 -12.34 20.73
CA THR A 119 -0.34 -10.97 21.29
C THR A 119 -0.51 -9.97 20.15
N VAL A 120 0.22 -10.18 19.05
CA VAL A 120 0.04 -9.47 17.78
C VAL A 120 -0.41 -10.51 16.76
N ASN A 121 -1.53 -10.23 16.10
CA ASN A 121 -2.18 -11.16 15.17
C ASN A 121 -2.16 -10.54 13.77
N PHE A 122 -1.61 -11.28 12.81
CA PHE A 122 -1.75 -10.92 11.40
C PHE A 122 -3.24 -10.97 11.02
N THR A 123 -3.68 -9.99 10.23
CA THR A 123 -5.08 -9.89 9.81
C THR A 123 -5.18 -9.30 8.42
N PHE A 124 -6.37 -9.44 7.86
CA PHE A 124 -6.74 -8.85 6.59
C PHE A 124 -7.91 -7.87 6.76
N PRO A 125 -7.98 -6.81 5.94
CA PRO A 125 -9.05 -5.81 6.03
C PRO A 125 -10.47 -6.37 5.96
N TRP A 126 -10.68 -7.55 5.36
CA TRP A 126 -12.01 -8.15 5.23
C TRP A 126 -12.50 -8.94 6.44
N VAL A 127 -11.60 -9.47 7.30
CA VAL A 127 -11.99 -10.19 8.55
C VAL A 127 -11.89 -9.30 9.78
N PHE A 128 -11.06 -8.27 9.70
CA PHE A 128 -10.75 -7.37 10.80
C PHE A 128 -11.94 -6.61 11.42
N PRO A 129 -12.97 -6.15 10.65
CA PRO A 129 -14.05 -5.35 11.22
C PRO A 129 -14.83 -6.07 12.33
N ASP A 130 -14.99 -7.39 12.24
CA ASP A 130 -15.72 -8.15 13.26
C ASP A 130 -14.94 -8.23 14.58
N TRP A 131 -13.60 -8.24 14.52
CA TRP A 131 -12.75 -8.23 15.72
C TRP A 131 -12.82 -6.88 16.42
N VAL A 132 -12.84 -5.79 15.64
CA VAL A 132 -13.01 -4.41 16.16
C VAL A 132 -14.37 -4.25 16.83
N LYS A 133 -15.46 -4.70 16.19
CA LYS A 133 -16.82 -4.66 16.79
C LYS A 133 -16.93 -5.47 18.08
N ALA A 134 -16.20 -6.59 18.17
CA ALA A 134 -16.11 -7.40 19.39
C ALA A 134 -15.22 -6.77 20.48
N GLY A 135 -14.57 -5.63 20.22
CA GLY A 135 -13.74 -4.92 21.19
C GLY A 135 -12.43 -5.62 21.53
N LEU A 136 -11.93 -6.48 20.64
CA LEU A 136 -10.74 -7.31 20.89
C LEU A 136 -9.41 -6.56 20.69
N PRO A 137 -9.17 -5.84 19.58
CA PRO A 137 -7.90 -5.15 19.38
C PRO A 137 -7.81 -3.87 20.23
N ALA A 138 -6.61 -3.59 20.72
CA ALA A 138 -6.31 -2.34 21.41
C ALA A 138 -6.15 -1.18 20.42
N ASP A 139 -6.48 0.04 20.87
CA ASP A 139 -6.18 1.26 20.10
C ASP A 139 -4.69 1.58 20.15
N ILE A 140 -4.01 1.43 19.01
CA ILE A 140 -2.59 1.68 18.81
C ILE A 140 -2.26 3.16 19.01
N ASN A 141 -3.18 4.10 18.72
CA ASN A 141 -2.90 5.53 18.88
C ASN A 141 -2.52 5.87 20.33
N ILE A 142 -3.16 5.22 21.31
CA ILE A 142 -2.84 5.40 22.73
C ILE A 142 -1.42 4.95 23.03
N VAL A 143 -1.01 3.81 22.48
CA VAL A 143 0.33 3.24 22.70
C VAL A 143 1.38 4.09 21.98
N ALA A 144 1.17 4.37 20.69
CA ALA A 144 2.07 5.15 19.86
C ALA A 144 2.38 6.52 20.49
N LYS A 145 1.34 7.24 20.96
CA LYS A 145 1.51 8.53 21.64
C LYS A 145 2.36 8.42 22.91
N ARG A 146 2.23 7.34 23.70
CA ARG A 146 3.01 7.13 24.92
C ARG A 146 4.49 6.89 24.65
N VAL A 147 4.80 6.29 23.49
CA VAL A 147 6.18 5.96 23.10
C VAL A 147 6.77 6.95 22.08
N GLY A 148 6.09 8.09 21.85
CA GLY A 148 6.56 9.13 20.93
C GLY A 148 6.54 8.73 19.45
N LEU A 149 5.77 7.71 19.08
CA LEU A 149 5.63 7.29 17.68
C LEU A 149 4.54 8.10 16.97
N ASP A 150 4.92 8.74 15.88
CA ASP A 150 3.99 9.33 14.91
C ASP A 150 3.58 8.26 13.89
N MET A 151 2.34 7.78 14.00
CA MET A 151 1.77 6.80 13.06
C MET A 151 1.44 7.40 11.69
N SER A 152 1.55 8.72 11.53
CA SER A 152 1.44 9.41 10.24
C SER A 152 2.78 9.59 9.52
N ASP A 153 3.89 9.22 10.18
CA ASP A 153 5.21 9.20 9.56
C ASP A 153 5.25 8.29 8.32
N LYS A 154 6.03 8.69 7.31
CA LYS A 154 6.11 7.99 6.02
C LYS A 154 6.76 6.61 6.09
N SER A 155 7.37 6.25 7.23
CA SER A 155 7.85 4.88 7.46
C SER A 155 6.72 3.89 7.75
N TRP A 156 5.48 4.35 7.97
CA TRP A 156 4.29 3.51 8.11
C TRP A 156 3.49 3.47 6.80
N ASP A 157 2.90 2.32 6.50
CA ASP A 157 2.07 2.16 5.31
C ASP A 157 0.76 2.97 5.46
N PRO A 158 0.51 3.95 4.57
CA PRO A 158 -0.74 4.70 4.60
C PRO A 158 -1.97 3.83 4.36
N LEU A 159 -1.86 2.72 3.61
CA LEU A 159 -2.99 1.82 3.36
C LEU A 159 -3.35 1.04 4.62
N ALA A 160 -2.38 0.49 5.34
CA ALA A 160 -2.61 -0.11 6.65
C ALA A 160 -3.27 0.87 7.63
N ARG A 161 -2.86 2.16 7.62
CA ARG A 161 -3.50 3.19 8.45
C ARG A 161 -4.95 3.45 8.03
N ILE A 162 -5.23 3.57 6.73
CA ILE A 162 -6.59 3.80 6.23
C ILE A 162 -7.50 2.61 6.53
N ALA A 163 -7.06 1.38 6.21
CA ALA A 163 -7.84 0.16 6.40
C ALA A 163 -7.97 -0.23 7.88
N GLY A 164 -6.99 0.15 8.71
CA GLY A 164 -6.93 -0.16 10.14
C GLY A 164 -7.60 0.87 11.04
N THR A 165 -8.12 1.99 10.51
CA THR A 165 -8.80 3.02 11.30
C THR A 165 -10.31 2.83 11.30
N TYR A 166 -10.91 2.87 12.49
CA TYR A 166 -12.35 2.80 12.72
C TYR A 166 -12.69 3.64 13.97
N ASP A 167 -13.76 4.45 13.94
CA ASP A 167 -14.14 5.39 15.02
C ASP A 167 -12.95 6.20 15.62
N ASP A 168 -12.13 6.81 14.75
CA ASP A 168 -10.93 7.60 15.10
C ASP A 168 -9.82 6.83 15.86
N LYS A 169 -9.92 5.50 15.96
CA LYS A 169 -8.94 4.61 16.60
C LYS A 169 -8.18 3.82 15.55
N LEU A 170 -6.90 3.54 15.82
CA LEU A 170 -6.05 2.77 14.92
C LEU A 170 -5.85 1.37 15.51
N TYR A 171 -6.15 0.34 14.73
CA TYR A 171 -6.14 -1.03 15.22
C TYR A 171 -5.20 -1.96 14.41
N CYS A 172 -4.66 -1.49 13.28
CA CYS A 172 -3.60 -2.15 12.52
C CYS A 172 -2.45 -1.19 12.24
N PHE A 173 -1.26 -1.73 12.00
CA PHE A 173 -0.12 -1.00 11.49
C PHE A 173 0.71 -1.92 10.60
N ASP A 174 1.37 -1.33 9.61
CA ASP A 174 2.42 -2.00 8.85
C ASP A 174 3.52 -0.99 8.51
N LYS A 175 4.75 -1.46 8.37
CA LYS A 175 5.84 -0.62 7.89
C LYS A 175 5.69 -0.41 6.39
N PHE A 176 5.97 0.82 5.95
CA PHE A 176 6.01 1.12 4.53
C PHE A 176 7.10 0.28 3.87
N ALA A 177 6.69 -0.52 2.90
CA ALA A 177 7.59 -1.24 2.01
C ALA A 177 7.12 -0.99 0.57
N LEU A 178 8.08 -0.69 -0.32
CA LEU A 178 7.82 -0.65 -1.75
C LEU A 178 7.64 -2.09 -2.25
N GLU A 179 6.41 -2.59 -2.16
CA GLU A 179 6.05 -3.92 -2.62
C GLU A 179 5.18 -3.84 -3.87
N VAL A 180 5.48 -4.68 -4.87
CA VAL A 180 4.62 -4.86 -6.05
C VAL A 180 3.52 -5.85 -5.66
N ASN A 181 2.41 -5.33 -5.12
CA ASN A 181 1.29 -6.13 -4.64
C ASN A 181 0.33 -6.63 -5.74
N GLY A 182 0.55 -6.23 -7.00
CA GLY A 182 -0.26 -6.70 -8.12
C GLY A 182 0.20 -6.14 -9.46
N GLY A 183 -0.01 -6.91 -10.52
CA GLY A 183 0.31 -6.49 -11.88
C GLY A 183 -0.01 -7.56 -12.90
N PHE A 184 -0.06 -7.15 -14.18
CA PHE A 184 -0.09 -8.10 -15.28
C PHE A 184 1.32 -8.65 -15.49
N ILE A 185 1.47 -9.94 -15.23
CA ILE A 185 2.66 -10.70 -15.56
C ILE A 185 2.35 -11.50 -16.82
N PHE A 186 3.29 -11.55 -17.77
CA PHE A 186 3.08 -12.24 -19.03
C PHE A 186 4.27 -13.12 -19.39
N ASN A 187 4.00 -14.20 -20.14
CA ASN A 187 5.03 -15.09 -20.66
C ASN A 187 5.57 -14.54 -22.00
N LYS A 188 6.79 -14.00 -21.98
CA LYS A 188 7.44 -13.41 -23.15
C LYS A 188 7.50 -14.37 -24.34
N ARG A 189 7.84 -15.63 -24.09
CA ARG A 189 7.93 -16.67 -25.14
C ARG A 189 6.60 -16.84 -25.87
N LEU A 190 5.47 -16.87 -25.16
CA LEU A 190 4.16 -17.04 -25.79
C LEU A 190 3.77 -15.84 -26.66
N ILE A 191 4.14 -14.62 -26.25
CA ILE A 191 3.93 -13.40 -27.04
C ILE A 191 4.74 -13.47 -28.34
N GLU A 192 6.02 -13.83 -28.24
CA GLU A 192 6.94 -13.94 -29.39
C GLU A 192 6.53 -15.05 -30.35
N GLU A 193 6.21 -16.25 -29.86
CA GLU A 193 5.73 -17.39 -30.66
C GLU A 193 4.44 -17.07 -31.41
N ALA A 194 3.58 -16.20 -30.85
CA ALA A 194 2.35 -15.74 -31.48
C ALA A 194 2.55 -14.54 -32.44
N GLY A 195 3.78 -14.03 -32.57
CA GLY A 195 4.09 -12.85 -33.39
C GLY A 195 3.44 -11.56 -32.88
N LEU A 196 3.16 -11.48 -31.58
CA LEU A 196 2.52 -10.32 -30.95
C LEU A 196 3.55 -9.28 -30.54
N VAL A 197 3.15 -8.00 -30.56
CA VAL A 197 3.97 -6.90 -30.05
C VAL A 197 4.12 -7.04 -28.53
N SER A 198 5.32 -6.77 -28.01
CA SER A 198 5.57 -6.85 -26.56
C SER A 198 4.63 -5.93 -25.77
N PRO A 199 4.00 -6.40 -24.67
CA PRO A 199 3.25 -5.53 -23.76
C PRO A 199 4.06 -4.33 -23.26
N TYR A 200 5.40 -4.44 -23.13
CA TYR A 200 6.25 -3.29 -22.79
C TYR A 200 6.21 -2.18 -23.85
N GLU A 201 6.18 -2.54 -25.14
CA GLU A 201 6.07 -1.56 -26.23
C GLU A 201 4.68 -0.93 -26.26
N HIS A 202 3.63 -1.72 -25.96
CA HIS A 202 2.28 -1.17 -25.82
C HIS A 202 2.20 -0.13 -24.69
N VAL A 203 2.79 -0.43 -23.53
CA VAL A 203 2.84 0.51 -22.40
C VAL A 203 3.62 1.77 -22.79
N LYS A 204 4.81 1.63 -23.37
CA LYS A 204 5.63 2.75 -23.84
C LYS A 204 4.91 3.65 -24.83
N ASN A 205 4.12 3.07 -25.72
CA ASN A 205 3.38 3.80 -26.76
C ASN A 205 1.98 4.23 -26.30
N GLY A 206 1.58 3.98 -25.05
CA GLY A 206 0.25 4.33 -24.54
C GLY A 206 -0.91 3.56 -25.20
N THR A 207 -0.62 2.39 -25.78
CA THR A 207 -1.60 1.54 -26.47
C THR A 207 -1.96 0.29 -25.68
N TRP A 208 -1.40 0.10 -24.48
CA TRP A 208 -1.83 -0.98 -23.59
C TRP A 208 -3.18 -0.63 -22.96
N ASN A 209 -4.24 -1.19 -23.51
CA ASN A 209 -5.62 -1.00 -23.06
C ASN A 209 -6.37 -2.33 -23.01
N TRP A 210 -7.65 -2.29 -22.58
CA TRP A 210 -8.47 -3.48 -22.43
C TRP A 210 -8.76 -4.21 -23.74
N ASP A 211 -8.84 -3.51 -24.86
CA ASP A 211 -9.03 -4.14 -26.17
C ASP A 211 -7.79 -4.92 -26.57
N THR A 212 -6.59 -4.36 -26.37
CA THR A 212 -5.32 -5.06 -26.58
C THR A 212 -5.20 -6.28 -25.66
N LEU A 213 -5.52 -6.14 -24.37
CA LEU A 213 -5.52 -7.26 -23.41
C LEU A 213 -6.46 -8.37 -23.87
N LYS A 214 -7.69 -8.02 -24.28
CA LYS A 214 -8.70 -8.97 -24.74
C LYS A 214 -8.30 -9.67 -26.04
N ASP A 215 -7.71 -8.95 -26.98
CA ASP A 215 -7.17 -9.51 -28.22
C ASP A 215 -6.05 -10.52 -27.91
N TYR A 216 -5.13 -10.16 -27.02
CA TYR A 216 -4.02 -11.02 -26.61
C TYR A 216 -4.53 -12.26 -25.90
N ALA A 217 -5.47 -12.10 -24.96
CA ALA A 217 -6.09 -13.21 -24.26
C ALA A 217 -6.73 -14.22 -25.23
N LYS A 218 -7.41 -13.74 -26.29
CA LYS A 218 -8.00 -14.61 -27.31
C LYS A 218 -6.93 -15.32 -28.15
N LYS A 219 -5.96 -14.58 -28.70
CA LYS A 219 -4.91 -15.13 -29.58
C LYS A 219 -4.01 -16.13 -28.86
N LEU A 220 -3.80 -15.94 -27.57
CA LEU A 220 -2.99 -16.82 -26.74
C LEU A 220 -3.80 -17.97 -26.12
N THR A 221 -5.12 -18.04 -26.33
CA THR A 221 -5.91 -19.19 -25.89
C THR A 221 -5.87 -20.28 -26.95
N LYS A 222 -5.46 -21.50 -26.58
CA LYS A 222 -5.37 -22.66 -27.48
C LYS A 222 -6.31 -23.76 -27.01
N VAL A 223 -7.07 -24.32 -27.95
CA VAL A 223 -7.99 -25.44 -27.72
C VAL A 223 -7.50 -26.64 -28.51
N GLY A 224 -7.40 -27.79 -27.84
CA GLY A 224 -7.00 -29.06 -28.41
C GLY A 224 -8.08 -29.65 -29.32
N ALA A 225 -7.73 -30.72 -30.03
CA ALA A 225 -8.66 -31.41 -30.95
C ALA A 225 -9.86 -32.05 -30.23
N ASP A 226 -9.72 -32.34 -28.94
CA ASP A 226 -10.75 -32.86 -28.03
C ASP A 226 -11.67 -31.76 -27.45
N GLY A 227 -11.44 -30.49 -27.81
CA GLY A 227 -12.17 -29.35 -27.29
C GLY A 227 -11.68 -28.86 -25.91
N ALA A 228 -10.66 -29.48 -25.33
CA ALA A 228 -10.08 -29.04 -24.06
C ALA A 228 -9.16 -27.83 -24.28
N THR A 229 -9.24 -26.83 -23.40
CA THR A 229 -8.30 -25.70 -23.44
C THR A 229 -6.93 -26.14 -22.91
N THR A 230 -5.90 -26.04 -23.75
CA THR A 230 -4.51 -26.46 -23.43
C THR A 230 -3.63 -25.28 -23.02
N GLN A 231 -4.06 -24.06 -23.35
CA GLN A 231 -3.41 -22.81 -22.96
C GLN A 231 -4.47 -21.71 -22.79
N TRP A 232 -4.42 -20.98 -21.69
CA TRP A 232 -5.25 -19.79 -21.47
C TRP A 232 -4.42 -18.53 -21.73
N GLY A 233 -4.96 -17.60 -22.51
CA GLY A 233 -4.26 -16.34 -22.80
C GLY A 233 -4.36 -15.29 -21.69
N LEU A 234 -5.27 -15.47 -20.73
CA LEU A 234 -5.38 -14.67 -19.52
C LEU A 234 -5.85 -15.56 -18.37
N THR A 235 -5.17 -15.45 -17.24
CA THR A 235 -5.60 -16.02 -15.97
C THR A 235 -5.47 -14.95 -14.88
N ALA A 236 -6.19 -15.14 -13.77
CA ALA A 236 -6.09 -14.31 -12.60
C ALA A 236 -6.03 -15.20 -11.36
N MET A 237 -5.57 -14.63 -10.24
CA MET A 237 -5.52 -15.35 -8.96
C MET A 237 -6.90 -15.92 -8.59
N ASN A 238 -7.95 -15.11 -8.76
CA ASN A 238 -9.34 -15.51 -8.67
C ASN A 238 -10.21 -14.49 -9.44
N GLN A 239 -11.49 -14.80 -9.60
CA GLN A 239 -12.44 -13.96 -10.35
C GLN A 239 -12.70 -12.61 -9.66
N GLN A 240 -12.75 -12.59 -8.33
CA GLN A 240 -13.00 -11.37 -7.55
C GLN A 240 -11.89 -10.35 -7.75
N THR A 241 -10.63 -10.76 -7.59
CA THR A 241 -9.46 -9.89 -7.77
C THR A 241 -9.40 -9.31 -9.19
N LEU A 242 -9.72 -10.11 -10.21
CA LEU A 242 -9.76 -9.58 -11.58
C LEU A 242 -10.88 -8.52 -11.75
N ALA A 243 -12.06 -8.78 -11.19
CA ALA A 243 -13.17 -7.84 -11.24
C ALA A 243 -12.83 -6.52 -10.52
N ASP A 244 -12.27 -6.60 -9.31
CA ASP A 244 -11.86 -5.43 -8.51
C ASP A 244 -10.87 -4.56 -9.28
N LEU A 245 -9.83 -5.17 -9.87
CA LEU A 245 -8.82 -4.45 -10.66
C LEU A 245 -9.42 -3.79 -11.90
N LEU A 246 -10.37 -4.44 -12.58
CA LEU A 246 -11.06 -3.85 -13.74
C LEU A 246 -12.00 -2.71 -13.34
N ILE A 247 -12.72 -2.82 -12.23
CA ILE A 247 -13.58 -1.75 -11.71
C ILE A 247 -12.74 -0.52 -11.36
N LEU A 248 -11.69 -0.72 -10.55
CA LEU A 248 -10.81 0.35 -10.08
C LEU A 248 -10.05 1.03 -11.24
N SER A 249 -9.55 0.25 -12.21
CA SER A 249 -8.83 0.83 -13.36
C SER A 249 -9.73 1.60 -14.32
N ASN A 250 -11.06 1.44 -14.21
CA ASN A 250 -12.05 2.22 -14.96
C ASN A 250 -12.56 3.44 -14.18
N GLY A 251 -11.94 3.77 -13.04
CA GLY A 251 -12.31 4.92 -12.22
C GLY A 251 -13.62 4.74 -11.46
N ALA A 252 -14.06 3.50 -11.24
CA ALA A 252 -15.19 3.18 -10.38
C ALA A 252 -14.69 2.61 -9.04
N ASP A 253 -15.54 2.70 -8.02
CA ASP A 253 -15.28 2.14 -6.69
C ASP A 253 -16.23 0.98 -6.39
N LEU A 254 -15.77 0.04 -5.56
CA LEU A 254 -16.59 -1.09 -5.10
C LEU A 254 -17.63 -0.66 -4.06
N VAL A 255 -17.37 0.44 -3.35
CA VAL A 255 -18.22 0.98 -2.27
C VAL A 255 -18.33 2.48 -2.46
N ASP A 256 -19.56 3.00 -2.41
CA ASP A 256 -19.79 4.44 -2.37
C ASP A 256 -19.41 5.01 -1.00
N THR A 257 -18.47 5.95 -0.99
CA THR A 257 -17.99 6.64 0.22
C THR A 257 -18.37 8.13 0.23
N SER A 258 -19.25 8.58 -0.68
CA SER A 258 -19.68 9.97 -0.77
C SER A 258 -20.41 10.47 0.48
N SER A 259 -21.06 9.58 1.23
CA SER A 259 -21.65 9.86 2.55
C SER A 259 -20.64 9.88 3.71
N GLY A 260 -19.35 9.70 3.40
CA GLY A 260 -18.26 9.50 4.36
C GLY A 260 -17.88 8.03 4.52
N THR A 261 -16.66 7.78 4.99
CA THR A 261 -16.19 6.44 5.36
C THR A 261 -17.00 5.90 6.55
N PRO A 262 -17.37 4.61 6.56
CA PRO A 262 -18.00 3.99 7.73
C PRO A 262 -17.19 4.28 9.00
N LYS A 263 -17.85 4.82 10.01
CA LYS A 263 -17.27 5.16 11.32
C LYS A 263 -17.53 4.09 12.33
#